data_AF-F9UKE4-F1
#
_entry.id   AF-F9UKE4-F1
#
_cell.length_a   1.000
_cell.length_b   1.000
_cell.length_c   1.000
_cell.angle_alpha   90.00
_cell.angle_beta   90.00
_cell.angle_gamma   90.00
#
_symmetry.space_group_name_H-M   'P 1'
#
loop_
_entity.id
_entity.type
_entity.pdbx_description
1 polymer ?
#
loop_
_entity_poly.entity_id
_entity_poly.type
_entity_poly.pdbx_seq_one_letter_code
_entity_poly.pdbx_strand_id
1 'polypeptide(L)' 'MILLKKSNSLPNFGGKRLNNRHETLIIATKNKNSKFTFNYKTGKFINGGKQMGSVWTFLVCSGNERIKD' A
#
# COMPACT_ATOMS: atom_id res chain seq x y z
N MET A 1 -7.65 0.55 -7.80
CA MET A 1 -7.70 0.20 -6.37
C MET A 1 -6.48 -0.65 -6.05
N ILE A 2 -5.79 -0.37 -4.94
CA ILE A 2 -4.61 -1.10 -4.47
C ILE A 2 -4.86 -1.56 -3.04
N LEU A 3 -4.45 -2.78 -2.72
CA LEU A 3 -4.51 -3.34 -1.38
C LEU A 3 -3.12 -3.26 -0.73
N LEU A 4 -3.01 -2.53 0.37
CA LEU A 4 -1.81 -2.45 1.19
C LEU A 4 -1.90 -3.45 2.33
N LYS A 5 -1.06 -4.49 2.31
CA LYS A 5 -0.93 -5.47 3.40
C LYS A 5 0.10 -5.00 4.40
N LYS A 6 -0.33 -4.85 5.66
CA LYS A 6 0.49 -4.51 6.82
C LYS A 6 1.14 -5.78 7.39
N SER A 7 2.46 -5.89 7.27
CA SER A 7 3.19 -7.07 7.75
C SER A 7 3.31 -7.14 9.29
N ASN A 8 3.34 -6.00 9.98
CA ASN A 8 3.50 -5.86 11.43
C ASN A 8 2.25 -5.25 12.11
N SER A 9 1.06 -5.63 11.68
CA SER A 9 -0.20 -5.13 12.26
C SER A 9 -0.37 -5.57 13.73
N LEU A 10 -0.81 -4.64 14.59
CA LEU A 10 -1.18 -4.95 15.97
C LEU A 10 -2.30 -6.02 16.01
N PRO A 11 -2.20 -7.04 16.89
CA PRO A 11 -3.28 -7.99 17.11
C PRO A 11 -4.58 -7.31 17.57
N ASN A 12 -5.72 -7.87 17.16
CA ASN A 12 -7.00 -7.47 17.73
C ASN A 12 -7.23 -8.23 19.03
N PHE A 13 -6.97 -7.57 20.17
CA PHE A 13 -7.11 -8.16 21.50
C PHE A 13 -8.57 -8.31 21.96
N GLY A 14 -9.50 -7.59 21.34
CA GLY A 14 -10.90 -7.55 21.75
C GLY A 14 -11.75 -8.71 21.23
N GLY A 15 -11.23 -9.57 20.35
CA GLY A 15 -11.89 -10.81 19.87
C GLY A 15 -13.22 -10.65 19.10
N LYS A 16 -13.78 -9.45 19.02
CA LYS A 16 -15.11 -9.17 18.45
C LYS A 16 -15.10 -8.85 16.95
N ARG A 17 -13.91 -8.64 16.37
CA ARG A 17 -13.73 -8.26 14.95
C ARG A 17 -12.48 -8.91 14.38
N LEU A 18 -12.39 -8.96 13.06
CA LEU A 18 -11.16 -9.35 12.37
C LEU A 18 -10.02 -8.34 12.65
N ASN A 19 -8.77 -8.78 12.49
CA ASN A 19 -7.62 -7.91 12.59
C ASN A 19 -7.51 -7.02 11.34
N ASN A 20 -7.41 -5.70 11.55
CA ASN A 20 -7.22 -4.72 10.48
C ASN A 20 -5.78 -4.73 9.93
N ARG A 21 -5.49 -5.74 9.09
CA ARG A 21 -4.15 -5.95 8.49
C ARG A 21 -3.98 -5.39 7.09
N HIS A 22 -4.99 -4.71 6.55
CA HIS A 22 -4.89 -4.14 5.22
C HIS A 22 -5.58 -2.80 5.11
N GLU A 23 -5.10 -1.97 4.18
CA GLU A 23 -5.71 -0.70 3.81
C GLU A 23 -5.97 -0.68 2.31
N THR A 24 -6.96 0.11 1.90
CA THR A 24 -7.31 0.30 0.49
C THR A 24 -6.84 1.66 0.04
N LEU A 25 -6.04 1.68 -1.03
CA LEU A 25 -5.64 2.91 -1.71
C LEU A 25 -6.42 3.08 -3.01
N ILE A 26 -6.85 4.31 -3.24
CA ILE A 26 -7.48 4.72 -4.50
C ILE A 26 -6.45 5.54 -5.27
N ILE A 27 -6.08 5.05 -6.46
CA ILE A 27 -5.36 5.83 -7.45
C ILE A 27 -6.38 6.28 -8.48
N ALA A 28 -6.51 7.59 -8.65
CA ALA A 28 -7.44 8.21 -9.57
C ALA A 28 -6.75 9.38 -10.29
N THR A 29 -7.24 9.70 -11.48
CA THR A 29 -6.87 10.91 -12.21
C THR A 29 -7.86 12.02 -11.89
N LYS A 30 -7.43 13.29 -12.04
CA LYS A 30 -8.29 14.46 -11.77
C LYS A 30 -9.58 14.46 -12.61
N ASN A 31 -9.50 14.02 -13.85
CA ASN A 31 -10.63 13.82 -14.75
C ASN A 31 -10.28 12.77 -15.84
N LYS A 32 -11.27 12.40 -16.67
CA LYS A 32 -11.13 11.38 -17.73
C LYS A 32 -10.05 11.72 -18.78
N ASN A 33 -9.77 13.01 -19.00
CA ASN A 33 -8.82 13.48 -20.02
C ASN A 33 -7.43 13.79 -19.46
N SER A 34 -7.22 13.60 -18.15
CA SER A 34 -5.94 13.90 -17.50
C SER A 34 -4.89 12.86 -17.89
N LYS A 35 -3.67 13.32 -18.15
CA LYS A 35 -2.52 12.43 -18.34
C LYS A 35 -2.17 11.76 -17.01
N PHE A 36 -2.15 10.43 -16.99
CA PHE A 36 -1.70 9.65 -15.85
C PHE A 36 -0.23 9.27 -16.03
N THR A 37 0.60 9.56 -15.02
CA THR A 37 2.00 9.12 -15.04
C THR A 37 2.12 7.76 -14.38
N PHE A 38 2.55 6.76 -15.13
CA PHE A 38 2.75 5.41 -14.62
C PHE A 38 4.15 4.90 -14.97
N ASN A 39 5.02 4.80 -13.96
CA ASN A 39 6.41 4.38 -14.13
C ASN A 39 6.53 2.85 -14.22
N TYR A 40 6.07 2.28 -15.33
CA TYR A 40 6.03 0.83 -15.53
C TYR A 40 7.41 0.17 -15.41
N LYS A 41 8.43 0.74 -16.05
CA LYS A 41 9.81 0.19 -16.06
C LYS A 41 10.38 0.15 -14.65
N THR A 42 10.23 1.24 -13.89
CA THR A 42 10.69 1.34 -12.51
C THR A 42 9.95 0.37 -11.59
N GLY A 43 8.61 0.29 -11.70
CA GLY A 43 7.81 -0.64 -10.90
C GLY A 43 8.17 -2.10 -11.18
N LYS A 44 8.43 -2.46 -12.44
CA LYS A 44 8.89 -3.80 -12.82
C LYS A 44 10.28 -4.11 -12.25
N PHE A 45 11.19 -3.14 -12.27
CA PHE A 45 12.52 -3.28 -11.69
C PHE A 45 12.46 -3.52 -10.17
N ILE A 46 11.70 -2.70 -9.44
CA ILE A 46 11.52 -2.83 -7.98
C ILE A 46 10.91 -4.19 -7.62
N ASN A 47 10.03 -4.72 -8.46
CA ASN A 47 9.38 -6.01 -8.25
C ASN A 47 10.17 -7.19 -8.86
N GLY A 48 11.51 -7.10 -8.90
CA GLY A 48 12.38 -8.21 -9.32
C GLY A 48 12.21 -8.62 -10.79
N GLY A 49 11.94 -7.65 -11.67
CA GLY A 49 11.73 -7.89 -13.10
C GLY A 49 10.32 -8.40 -13.45
N LYS A 50 9.40 -8.50 -12.49
CA LYS A 50 8.01 -8.89 -12.71
C LYS A 50 7.09 -7.68 -12.68
N GLN A 51 6.00 -7.72 -13.45
CA GLN A 51 5.00 -6.65 -13.41
C GLN A 51 4.44 -6.48 -11.99
N MET A 52 4.40 -5.23 -11.51
CA MET A 52 3.87 -4.90 -10.19
C MET A 52 2.36 -5.16 -10.14
N GLY A 53 1.93 -5.95 -9.16
CA GLY A 53 0.52 -6.26 -8.94
C GLY A 53 -0.21 -5.14 -8.20
N SER A 54 -1.51 -5.34 -7.94
CA SER A 54 -2.36 -4.42 -7.16
C SER A 54 -2.34 -4.70 -5.65
N VAL A 55 -1.63 -5.75 -5.20
CA VAL A 55 -1.46 -6.08 -3.79
C VAL A 55 -0.02 -5.81 -3.39
N TRP A 56 0.17 -4.87 -2.48
CA TRP A 56 1.50 -4.46 -2.03
C TRP A 56 1.67 -4.79 -0.55
N THR A 57 2.88 -5.19 -0.17
CA THR A 57 3.18 -5.58 1.21
C THR A 57 4.21 -4.61 1.78
N PHE A 58 3.85 -3.95 2.88
CA PHE A 58 4.72 -2.97 3.56
C PHE A 58 4.64 -3.14 5.08
N LEU A 59 5.67 -2.63 5.76
CA LEU A 59 5.65 -2.46 7.20
C LEU A 59 4.90 -1.17 7.54
N VAL A 60 4.18 -1.17 8.67
CA VAL A 60 3.61 0.03 9.28
C VAL A 60 4.74 0.87 9.84
N CYS A 61 4.68 2.17 9.58
CA CYS A 61 5.65 3.15 10.10
C CYS A 61 5.73 3.09 11.63
N SER A 62 6.93 2.91 12.17
CA SER A 62 7.21 2.66 13.57
C SER A 62 8.55 3.27 14.01
N GLY A 63 8.70 3.55 15.31
CA GLY A 63 9.95 4.11 15.84
C GLY A 63 10.28 5.51 15.29
N ASN A 64 11.52 5.70 14.86
CA ASN A 64 12.07 7.00 14.45
C ASN A 64 11.57 7.49 13.08
N GLU A 65 11.03 6.59 12.25
CA GLU A 65 10.46 6.98 10.94
C GLU A 65 9.09 7.63 11.06
N ARG A 66 8.45 7.49 12.23
CA ARG A 66 7.14 8.09 12.50
C ARG A 66 7.30 9.58 12.77
N ILE A 67 6.78 10.39 11.86
CA ILE A 67 6.60 11.83 12.04
C ILE A 67 5.57 12.05 13.16
N LYS A 68 5.89 12.95 14.10
CA LYS A 68 5.09 13.24 15.31
C LYS A 68 4.53 14.66 15.35
N ASP A 69 4.77 15.45 14.30
CA ASP A 69 4.31 16.83 14.17
C ASP A 69 2.78 16.94 14.24
#